data_AF-A0A938BA68-F1
#
_entry.id   AF-A0A938BA68-F1
#
_cell.length_a   1.000
_cell.length_b   1.000
_cell.length_c   1.000
_cell.angle_alpha   90.00
_cell.angle_beta   90.00
_cell.angle_gamma   90.00
#
_symmetry.space_group_name_H-M   'P 1'
#
loop_
_entity.id
_entity.type
_entity.pdbx_description
1 polymer ?
#
loop_
_entity_poly.entity_id
_entity_poly.type
_entity_poly.pdbx_seq_one_letter_code
_entity_poly.pdbx_strand_id
1 'polypeptide(L)'
;MKNEDYVCYCGLYCKLCKCTYKIADVLKRDLKHRHGDRFANEEPEFWKTLSMLAVEPEGSCRTGGCNDWFPCAIRKCAKEKGVFACPECELYPCHRINTLAGGSAYNLVFDGHRMKEIGLAAWLVEQEERIKDGFHYHMLQCVPCIVPTVGNEHDKD
;
A
#
# COMPACT_ATOMS: atom_id res chain seq x y z
N MET A 1 8.89 -4.66 17.60
CA MET A 1 8.22 -3.50 17.00
C MET A 1 6.78 -3.45 17.47
N LYS A 2 6.20 -2.26 17.60
CA LYS A 2 4.79 -2.05 17.91
C LYS A 2 3.99 -1.88 16.62
N ASN A 3 2.66 -1.90 16.69
CA ASN A 3 1.83 -1.79 15.49
C ASN A 3 1.97 -0.41 14.82
N GLU A 4 2.14 0.64 15.60
CA GLU A 4 2.38 2.02 15.16
C GLU A 4 3.61 2.14 14.25
N ASP A 5 4.63 1.29 14.47
CA ASP A 5 5.86 1.28 13.68
C ASP A 5 5.62 0.87 12.21
N TYR A 6 4.49 0.23 11.92
CA TYR A 6 4.08 -0.16 10.57
C TYR A 6 3.20 0.87 9.88
N VAL A 7 2.88 1.99 10.53
CA VAL A 7 2.11 3.08 9.92
C VAL A 7 3.03 3.98 9.12
N CYS A 8 2.70 4.18 7.85
CA CYS A 8 3.43 5.08 6.95
C CYS A 8 2.98 6.54 7.11
N TYR A 9 3.83 7.49 6.71
CA TYR A 9 3.45 8.90 6.64
C TYR A 9 2.23 9.14 5.75
N CYS A 10 2.02 8.34 4.69
CA CYS A 10 0.84 8.46 3.83
C CYS A 10 -0.46 7.95 4.48
N GLY A 11 -0.39 7.19 5.58
CA GLY A 11 -1.53 6.54 6.22
C GLY A 11 -1.71 5.05 5.87
N LEU A 12 -0.85 4.47 5.01
CA LEU A 12 -0.85 3.02 4.77
C LEU A 12 -0.34 2.23 5.97
N TYR A 13 -0.83 1.01 6.10
CA TYR A 13 -0.34 0.02 7.06
C TYR A 13 0.54 -1.02 6.37
N CYS A 14 1.87 -0.98 6.57
CA CYS A 14 2.80 -1.82 5.82
C CYS A 14 2.55 -3.33 5.96
N LYS A 15 1.96 -3.78 7.08
CA LYS A 15 1.62 -5.20 7.24
C LYS A 15 0.55 -5.68 6.24
N LEU A 16 -0.27 -4.79 5.70
CA LEU A 16 -1.25 -5.12 4.64
C LEU A 16 -0.63 -5.21 3.24
N CYS A 17 0.66 -4.88 3.09
CA CYS A 17 1.44 -5.11 1.87
C CYS A 17 2.16 -6.49 1.86
N LYS A 18 2.06 -7.29 2.93
CA LYS A 18 2.80 -8.56 3.10
C LYS A 18 2.67 -9.53 1.92
N CYS A 19 1.51 -9.55 1.25
CA CYS A 19 1.27 -10.45 0.13
C CYS A 19 2.27 -10.24 -1.01
N THR A 20 2.66 -9.00 -1.31
CA THR A 20 3.61 -8.66 -2.37
C THR A 20 4.97 -9.31 -2.14
N TYR A 21 5.47 -9.26 -0.89
CA TYR A 21 6.76 -9.84 -0.54
C TYR A 21 6.76 -11.36 -0.63
N LYS A 22 5.66 -11.99 -0.19
CA LYS A 22 5.48 -13.45 -0.29
C LYS A 22 5.42 -13.91 -1.75
N ILE A 23 4.68 -13.21 -2.61
CA ILE A 23 4.59 -13.52 -4.04
C ILE A 23 5.98 -13.38 -4.69
N ALA A 24 6.71 -12.30 -4.37
CA ALA A 24 8.06 -12.08 -4.88
C ALA A 24 9.03 -13.19 -4.44
N ASP A 25 8.98 -13.63 -3.19
CA ASP A 25 9.79 -14.75 -2.68
C ASP A 25 9.45 -16.08 -3.38
N VAL A 26 8.16 -16.40 -3.54
CA VAL A 26 7.73 -17.60 -4.25
C VAL A 26 8.21 -17.58 -5.70
N LEU A 27 8.03 -16.46 -6.40
CA LEU A 27 8.49 -16.29 -7.78
C LEU A 27 10.01 -16.44 -7.89
N LYS A 28 10.77 -15.82 -6.97
CA LYS A 28 12.23 -15.92 -6.93
C LYS A 28 12.69 -17.37 -6.74
N ARG A 29 12.05 -18.11 -5.82
CA ARG A 29 12.35 -19.52 -5.58
C ARG A 29 12.02 -20.39 -6.78
N ASP A 30 10.87 -20.18 -7.42
CA ASP A 30 10.46 -20.92 -8.62
C ASP A 30 11.41 -20.67 -9.80
N LEU A 31 11.78 -19.41 -10.06
CA LEU A 31 12.75 -19.06 -11.11
C LEU A 31 14.12 -19.68 -10.85
N LYS A 32 14.61 -19.63 -9.60
CA LYS A 32 15.87 -20.29 -9.21
C LYS A 32 15.80 -21.80 -9.40
N HIS A 33 14.67 -22.41 -9.06
CA HIS A 33 14.47 -23.85 -9.20
C HIS A 33 14.47 -24.28 -10.67
N ARG A 34 13.79 -23.55 -11.55
CA ARG A 34 13.64 -23.91 -12.97
C ARG A 34 14.85 -23.57 -13.83
N HIS A 35 15.53 -22.47 -13.52
CA HIS A 35 16.58 -21.91 -14.37
C HIS A 35 17.97 -21.85 -13.71
N GLY A 36 18.08 -22.19 -12.41
CA GLY A 36 19.33 -22.01 -11.67
C GLY A 36 19.77 -20.54 -11.65
N ASP A 37 21.09 -20.33 -11.68
CA ASP A 37 21.66 -18.97 -11.71
C ASP A 37 21.63 -18.33 -13.10
N ARG A 38 21.24 -19.08 -14.15
CA ARG A 38 21.17 -18.58 -15.53
C ARG A 38 20.26 -17.37 -15.65
N PHE A 39 19.07 -17.44 -15.05
CA PHE A 39 18.09 -16.36 -15.13
C PHE A 39 18.59 -15.08 -14.45
N ALA A 40 19.29 -15.21 -13.31
CA ALA A 40 19.89 -14.07 -12.63
C ALA A 40 20.98 -13.37 -13.47
N ASN A 41 21.67 -14.12 -14.32
CA ASN A 41 22.71 -13.58 -15.21
C ASN A 41 22.14 -12.97 -16.49
N GLU A 42 21.08 -13.56 -17.05
CA GLU A 42 20.40 -13.06 -18.25
C GLU A 42 19.55 -11.81 -17.94
N GLU A 43 18.95 -11.75 -16.75
CA GLU A 43 18.03 -10.68 -16.32
C GLU A 43 18.45 -10.04 -14.98
N PRO A 44 19.65 -9.44 -14.89
CA PRO A 44 20.25 -9.01 -13.63
C PRO A 44 19.46 -7.92 -12.91
N GLU A 45 18.89 -6.95 -13.64
CA GLU A 45 18.11 -5.85 -13.03
C GLU A 45 16.76 -6.33 -12.50
N PHE A 46 16.10 -7.25 -13.23
CA PHE A 46 14.89 -7.89 -12.75
C PHE A 46 15.19 -8.74 -11.51
N TRP A 47 16.24 -9.55 -11.56
CA TRP A 47 16.65 -10.40 -10.42
C TRP A 47 16.98 -9.59 -9.17
N LYS A 48 17.67 -8.45 -9.33
CA LYS A 48 17.95 -7.51 -8.26
C LYS A 48 16.66 -6.94 -7.66
N THR A 49 15.75 -6.47 -8.51
CA THR A 49 14.45 -5.91 -8.08
C THR A 49 13.62 -6.95 -7.35
N LEU A 50 13.48 -8.14 -7.93
CA LEU A 50 12.76 -9.27 -7.33
C LEU A 50 13.41 -9.69 -6.00
N SER A 51 14.74 -9.69 -5.92
CA SER A 51 15.46 -10.00 -4.69
C SER A 51 15.20 -9.00 -3.58
N MET A 52 15.08 -7.70 -3.90
CA MET A 52 14.69 -6.69 -2.92
C MET A 52 13.23 -6.87 -2.48
N LEU A 53 12.33 -7.18 -3.41
CA LEU A 53 10.91 -7.41 -3.12
C LEU A 53 10.65 -8.73 -2.38
N ALA A 54 11.52 -9.72 -2.47
CA ALA A 54 11.37 -10.99 -1.76
C ALA A 54 11.67 -10.88 -0.25
N VAL A 55 12.23 -9.76 0.20
CA VAL A 55 12.54 -9.52 1.61
C VAL A 55 11.45 -8.61 2.19
N GLU A 56 10.65 -9.17 3.10
CA GLU A 56 9.65 -8.39 3.84
C GLU A 56 10.37 -7.39 4.77
N PRO A 57 10.10 -6.09 4.65
CA PRO A 57 10.72 -5.11 5.52
C PRO A 57 10.11 -5.08 6.92
N GLU A 58 10.94 -4.74 7.89
CA GLU A 58 10.50 -4.45 9.25
C GLU A 58 10.04 -2.99 9.37
N GLY A 59 8.76 -2.80 9.66
CA GLY A 59 8.14 -1.48 9.89
C GLY A 59 7.74 -0.73 8.63
N SER A 60 7.87 0.60 8.69
CA SER A 60 7.36 1.53 7.69
C SER A 60 8.43 2.50 7.18
N CYS A 61 8.05 3.42 6.29
CA CYS A 61 8.91 4.53 5.89
C CYS A 61 9.31 5.47 7.04
N ARG A 62 8.70 5.32 8.23
CA ARG A 62 9.05 6.07 9.45
C ARG A 62 10.23 5.41 10.18
N THR A 63 10.34 4.09 10.10
CA THR A 63 11.35 3.27 10.80
C THR A 63 12.47 2.77 9.88
N GLY A 64 12.48 3.17 8.61
CA GLY A 64 13.45 2.71 7.61
C GLY A 64 13.09 1.37 6.96
N GLY A 65 11.88 0.85 7.18
CA GLY A 65 11.39 -0.39 6.57
C GLY A 65 10.98 -0.20 5.11
N CYS A 66 10.45 0.96 4.74
CA CYS A 66 10.20 1.24 3.33
C CYS A 66 11.52 1.59 2.65
N ASN A 67 11.70 1.16 1.40
CA ASN A 67 12.84 1.49 0.55
C ASN A 67 13.17 3.00 0.52
N ASP A 68 14.08 3.40 1.40
CA ASP A 68 14.46 4.80 1.64
C ASP A 68 15.15 5.49 0.45
N TRP A 69 15.52 4.73 -0.57
CA TRP A 69 16.18 5.18 -1.80
C TRP A 69 15.34 6.12 -2.67
N PHE A 70 14.01 6.18 -2.50
CA PHE A 70 13.16 7.07 -3.28
C PHE A 70 12.81 8.39 -2.56
N PRO A 71 12.99 9.56 -3.19
CA PRO A 71 12.58 10.84 -2.61
C PRO A 71 11.06 10.95 -2.54
N CYS A 72 10.48 10.65 -1.36
CA CYS A 72 9.04 10.74 -1.12
C CYS A 72 8.61 12.14 -0.64
N ALA A 73 7.87 12.88 -1.48
CA ALA A 73 7.34 14.20 -1.14
C ALA A 73 6.31 14.18 0.01
N ILE A 74 5.55 13.10 0.16
CA ILE A 74 4.59 12.92 1.26
C ILE A 74 5.32 12.84 2.60
N ARG A 75 6.39 12.03 2.67
CA ARG A 75 7.26 11.91 3.85
C ARG A 75 7.86 13.25 4.26
N LYS A 76 8.40 14.00 3.30
CA LYS A 76 8.96 15.33 3.56
C LYS A 76 7.91 16.27 4.15
N CYS A 77 6.75 16.36 3.51
CA CYS A 77 5.63 17.21 3.95
C CYS A 77 5.10 16.84 5.34
N ALA A 78 4.93 15.54 5.64
CA ALA A 78 4.46 15.10 6.94
C ALA A 78 5.44 15.44 8.08
N LYS A 79 6.75 15.31 7.83
CA LYS A 79 7.80 15.73 8.77
C LYS A 79 7.79 17.24 9.00
N GLU A 80 7.71 18.04 7.94
CA GLU A 80 7.65 19.51 8.02
C GLU A 80 6.42 20.00 8.80
N LYS A 81 5.29 19.31 8.67
CA LYS A 81 4.05 19.63 9.39
C LYS A 81 3.94 19.01 10.78
N GLY A 82 4.86 18.14 11.17
CA GLY A 82 4.82 17.46 12.47
C GLY A 82 3.65 16.51 12.69
N VAL A 83 2.99 16.03 11.63
CA VAL A 83 1.86 15.07 11.75
C VAL A 83 2.37 13.64 11.84
N PHE A 84 1.69 12.78 12.60
CA PHE A 84 2.10 11.38 12.72
C PHE A 84 1.90 10.65 11.38
N ALA A 85 0.71 10.79 10.81
CA ALA A 85 0.32 10.30 9.50
C ALA A 85 -0.54 11.35 8.77
N CYS A 86 -0.57 11.31 7.44
CA CYS A 86 -1.33 12.26 6.63
C CYS A 86 -2.81 12.41 7.01
N PRO A 87 -3.55 11.37 7.44
CA PRO A 87 -4.92 11.53 7.92
C PRO A 87 -5.12 12.54 9.05
N GLU A 88 -4.09 12.79 9.86
CA GLU A 88 -4.13 13.81 10.93
C GLU A 88 -3.93 15.24 10.41
N CYS A 89 -3.53 15.40 9.15
CA CYS A 89 -3.36 16.73 8.56
C CYS A 89 -4.74 17.36 8.29
N GLU A 90 -4.87 18.65 8.59
CA GLU A 90 -6.08 19.44 8.32
C GLU A 90 -6.45 19.48 6.83
N LEU A 91 -5.44 19.46 5.95
CA LEU A 91 -5.64 19.48 4.50
C LEU A 91 -5.92 18.08 3.90
N TYR A 92 -6.14 17.06 4.75
CA TYR A 92 -6.37 15.70 4.28
C TYR A 92 -7.80 15.51 3.76
N PRO A 93 -8.00 14.88 2.58
CA PRO A 93 -6.98 14.42 1.64
C PRO A 93 -6.49 15.55 0.72
N CYS A 94 -5.17 15.76 0.64
CA CYS A 94 -4.59 16.78 -0.24
C CYS A 94 -4.20 16.18 -1.60
N HIS A 95 -3.81 17.03 -2.56
CA HIS A 95 -3.40 16.59 -3.90
C HIS A 95 -2.36 15.46 -3.90
N ARG A 96 -1.38 15.46 -2.99
CA ARG A 96 -0.36 14.39 -2.91
C ARG A 96 -0.95 13.03 -2.57
N ILE A 97 -1.95 13.02 -1.67
CA ILE A 97 -2.66 11.79 -1.29
C ILE A 97 -3.59 11.36 -2.42
N ASN A 98 -4.32 12.29 -3.04
CA ASN A 98 -5.20 11.99 -4.17
C ASN A 98 -4.41 11.44 -5.38
N THR A 99 -3.23 11.98 -5.67
CA THR A 99 -2.36 11.45 -6.72
C THR A 99 -1.91 10.02 -6.41
N LEU A 100 -1.54 9.72 -5.16
CA LEU A 100 -1.18 8.36 -4.75
C LEU A 100 -2.38 7.40 -4.83
N ALA A 101 -3.56 7.87 -4.39
CA ALA A 101 -4.78 7.08 -4.37
C ALA A 101 -5.34 6.79 -5.77
N GLY A 102 -5.21 7.73 -6.71
CA GLY A 102 -5.59 7.54 -8.11
C GLY A 102 -4.73 6.54 -8.88
N GLY A 103 -3.58 6.14 -8.31
CA GLY A 103 -2.75 5.05 -8.80
C GLY A 103 -3.18 3.70 -8.22
N SER A 104 -2.30 3.07 -7.45
CA SER A 104 -2.46 1.69 -6.95
C SER A 104 -2.98 1.58 -5.51
N ALA A 105 -3.26 2.71 -4.84
CA ALA A 105 -3.63 2.76 -3.44
C ALA A 105 -5.08 3.24 -3.26
N TYR A 106 -6.03 2.60 -3.95
CA TYR A 106 -7.43 3.03 -4.02
C TYR A 106 -8.11 3.21 -2.65
N ASN A 107 -7.79 2.35 -1.68
CA ASN A 107 -8.36 2.44 -0.33
C ASN A 107 -7.68 3.47 0.56
N LEU A 108 -6.57 4.08 0.14
CA LEU A 108 -5.78 4.99 0.96
C LEU A 108 -6.63 6.12 1.54
N VAL A 109 -7.50 6.71 0.72
CA VAL A 109 -8.37 7.82 1.12
C VAL A 109 -9.44 7.35 2.09
N PHE A 110 -10.10 6.22 1.80
CA PHE A 110 -11.11 5.63 2.66
C PHE A 110 -10.54 5.23 4.02
N ASP A 111 -9.40 4.53 4.04
CA ASP A 111 -8.71 4.11 5.26
C ASP A 111 -8.23 5.30 6.06
N GLY A 112 -7.76 6.37 5.41
CA GLY A 112 -7.37 7.59 6.11
C GLY A 112 -8.57 8.33 6.71
N HIS A 113 -9.70 8.41 6.01
CA HIS A 113 -10.93 8.94 6.61
C HIS A 113 -11.38 8.10 7.81
N ARG A 114 -11.33 6.76 7.69
CA ARG A 114 -11.64 5.85 8.79
C ARG A 114 -10.71 6.08 9.99
N MET A 115 -9.40 6.19 9.75
CA MET A 115 -8.41 6.50 10.79
C MET A 115 -8.72 7.82 11.51
N LYS A 116 -9.14 8.85 10.77
CA LYS A 116 -9.50 10.16 11.34
C LYS A 116 -10.78 10.10 12.17
N GLU A 117 -11.74 9.28 11.76
CA GLU A 117 -13.03 9.10 12.44
C GLU A 117 -12.88 8.37 13.79
N ILE A 118 -12.17 7.23 13.81
CA ILE A 118 -12.10 6.36 15.00
C ILE A 118 -10.82 6.51 15.81
N GLY A 119 -9.86 7.28 15.29
CA GLY A 119 -8.54 7.46 15.87
C GLY A 119 -7.58 6.29 15.57
N LEU A 120 -6.28 6.57 15.71
CA LEU A 120 -5.21 5.63 15.35
C LEU A 120 -5.30 4.29 16.08
N ALA A 121 -5.58 4.29 17.39
CA ALA A 121 -5.57 3.07 18.18
C ALA A 121 -6.67 2.09 17.75
N ALA A 122 -7.91 2.55 17.58
CA ALA A 122 -9.01 1.72 17.09
C ALA A 122 -8.78 1.28 15.65
N TRP A 123 -8.25 2.18 14.80
CA TRP A 123 -7.92 1.86 13.42
C TRP A 123 -6.85 0.77 13.29
N LEU A 124 -5.84 0.75 14.17
CA LEU A 124 -4.84 -0.31 14.20
C LEU A 124 -5.44 -1.67 14.56
N VAL A 125 -6.44 -1.70 15.45
CA VAL A 125 -7.19 -2.94 15.75
C VAL A 125 -7.90 -3.43 14.49
N GLU A 126 -8.61 -2.55 13.78
CA GLU A 126 -9.28 -2.90 12.52
C GLU A 126 -8.28 -3.41 11.45
N GLN A 127 -7.08 -2.82 11.35
CA GLN A 127 -6.09 -3.29 10.37
C GLN A 127 -5.54 -4.69 10.72
N GLU A 128 -5.35 -4.99 12.01
CA GLU A 128 -4.93 -6.32 12.45
C GLU A 128 -6.03 -7.36 12.24
N GLU A 129 -7.31 -7.00 12.41
CA GLU A 129 -8.44 -7.86 12.07
C GLU A 129 -8.50 -8.16 10.57
N ARG A 130 -8.37 -7.13 9.73
CA ARG A 130 -8.28 -7.31 8.27
C ARG A 130 -7.16 -8.27 7.86
N ILE A 131 -5.99 -8.21 8.50
CA ILE A 131 -4.90 -9.15 8.26
C ILE A 131 -5.31 -10.59 8.60
N LYS A 132 -6.01 -10.81 9.72
CA LYS A 132 -6.50 -12.15 10.11
C LYS A 132 -7.50 -12.69 9.10
N ASP A 133 -8.33 -11.82 8.53
CA ASP A 133 -9.29 -12.16 7.47
C ASP A 133 -8.63 -12.34 6.09
N GLY A 134 -7.31 -12.19 6.01
CA GLY A 134 -6.52 -12.40 4.80
C GLY A 134 -6.45 -11.18 3.87
N PHE A 135 -7.00 -10.03 4.28
CA PHE A 135 -6.99 -8.81 3.46
C PHE A 135 -5.57 -8.34 3.14
N HIS A 136 -5.36 -7.87 1.91
CA HIS A 136 -4.16 -7.14 1.51
C HIS A 136 -4.52 -6.04 0.50
N TYR A 137 -3.74 -4.96 0.45
CA TYR A 137 -4.09 -3.81 -0.39
C TYR A 137 -4.28 -4.14 -1.88
N HIS A 138 -3.57 -5.15 -2.39
CA HIS A 138 -3.71 -5.59 -3.78
C HIS A 138 -4.96 -6.45 -4.07
N MET A 139 -5.80 -6.79 -3.09
CA MET A 139 -7.07 -7.50 -3.33
C MET A 139 -8.09 -6.60 -4.01
N LEU A 140 -8.02 -5.30 -3.75
CA LEU A 140 -8.97 -4.32 -4.26
C LEU A 140 -8.37 -3.62 -5.48
N GLN A 141 -8.49 -4.28 -6.62
CA GLN A 141 -8.36 -3.64 -7.92
C GLN A 141 -9.76 -3.28 -8.40
N CYS A 142 -10.22 -2.08 -8.08
CA CYS A 142 -11.36 -1.51 -8.80
C CYS A 142 -10.92 -1.25 -10.24
N VAL A 143 -11.15 -2.23 -11.13
CA VAL A 143 -11.34 -1.94 -12.54
C VAL A 143 -12.58 -1.04 -12.68
N PRO A 144 -12.67 -0.16 -13.70
CA PRO A 144 -13.88 0.59 -13.96
C PRO A 144 -15.06 -0.38 -14.07
N CYS A 145 -15.90 -0.45 -13.04
CA CYS A 145 -17.13 -1.22 -13.14
C CYS A 145 -18.14 -0.29 -13.82
N ILE A 146 -18.68 -0.73 -14.95
CA ILE A 146 -19.87 -0.09 -15.50
C ILE A 146 -20.99 -0.41 -14.52
N VAL A 147 -21.39 0.58 -13.73
CA VAL A 147 -22.60 0.48 -12.93
C VAL A 147 -23.76 0.43 -13.93
N PRO A 148 -24.57 -0.65 -13.97
CA PRO A 148 -25.76 -0.63 -14.79
C PRO A 148 -26.66 0.50 -14.28
N THR A 149 -26.79 1.57 -15.07
CA THR A 149 -27.82 2.56 -14.82
C THR A 149 -29.14 1.89 -15.14
N VAL A 150 -30.08 1.86 -14.18
CA VAL A 150 -31.48 1.61 -14.50
C VAL A 150 -31.87 2.62 -15.56
N GLY A 151 -32.09 2.14 -16.79
CA GLY A 151 -32.53 2.99 -17.88
C GLY A 151 -33.82 3.68 -17.46
N ASN A 152 -33.86 5.01 -17.57
CA ASN A 152 -35.13 5.70 -17.50
C ASN A 152 -36.00 5.19 -18.66
N GLU A 153 -37.00 4.37 -18.37
CA GLU A 153 -38.05 3.96 -19.31
C GLU A 153 -38.99 5.12 -19.69
N HIS A 154 -38.46 6.35 -19.77
CA HIS A 154 -39.26 7.57 -19.99
C HIS A 154 -38.86 8.42 -21.19
N ASP A 155 -37.92 7.96 -22.03
CA ASP A 155 -37.71 8.58 -23.34
C ASP A 155 -38.23 7.66 -24.46
N LYS A 156 -39.56 7.57 -24.54
CA LYS A 156 -40.29 7.21 -25.76
C LYS A 156 -41.54 8.07 -25.83
N ASP A 157 -41.39 9.25 -26.42
CA ASP A 157 -42.42 9.95 -27.18
C ASP A 157 -41.76 10.53 -28.44
#